data_AF-A0A3D9Z209-F1
#
_entry.id   AF-A0A3D9Z209-F1
#
_cell.length_a   1.000
_cell.length_b   1.000
_cell.length_c   1.000
_cell.angle_alpha   90.00
_cell.angle_beta   90.00
_cell.angle_gamma   90.00
#
_symmetry.space_group_name_H-M   'P 1'
#
loop_
_entity.id
_entity.type
_entity.pdbx_description
1 polymer ?
#
loop_
_entity_poly.entity_id
_entity_poly.type
_entity_poly.pdbx_seq_one_letter_code
_entity_poly.pdbx_strand_id
1 'polypeptide(L)' 'MADDFTSPREIAELNIRHYRQLLEAPLDDQTRTIVERLLAQEIATLANLTQPGDRVSPKPPTDEPPDGNDP' A
#
# COMPACT_ATOMS: atom_id res chain seq x y z
N MET A 1 0.62 -18.13 24.30
CA MET A 1 1.69 -17.22 23.86
C MET A 1 1.22 -16.65 22.54
N ALA A 2 0.65 -15.46 22.57
CA ALA A 2 0.10 -14.79 21.39
C ALA A 2 1.21 -13.92 20.77
N ASP A 3 1.17 -13.76 19.46
CA ASP A 3 2.21 -13.21 18.59
C ASP A 3 2.57 -11.73 18.86
N ASP A 4 3.43 -11.49 19.85
CA ASP A 4 3.91 -10.14 20.23
C ASP A 4 5.00 -9.55 19.28
N PHE A 5 5.40 -10.21 18.20
CA PHE A 5 6.77 -10.02 17.66
C PHE A 5 6.93 -9.65 16.18
N THR A 6 5.96 -9.01 15.53
CA THR A 6 6.21 -8.37 14.23
C THR A 6 5.47 -7.06 14.08
N SER A 7 6.22 -5.96 14.05
CA SER A 7 5.69 -4.64 13.72
C SER A 7 5.11 -4.64 12.29
N PRO A 8 4.13 -3.78 11.98
CA PRO A 8 3.61 -3.63 10.61
C PRO A 8 4.71 -3.39 9.57
N ARG A 9 5.80 -2.73 9.99
CA ARG A 9 7.00 -2.52 9.18
C ARG A 9 7.71 -3.83 8.89
N GLU A 10 7.98 -4.64 9.90
CA GLU A 10 8.64 -5.95 9.74
C GLU A 10 7.81 -6.90 8.87
N ILE A 11 6.47 -6.86 8.98
CA ILE A 11 5.58 -7.62 8.11
C ILE A 11 5.75 -7.19 6.65
N ALA A 12 5.71 -5.88 6.38
CA ALA A 12 5.88 -5.36 5.02
C ALA A 12 7.27 -5.72 4.44
N GLU A 13 8.34 -5.62 5.25
CA GLU A 13 9.70 -6.00 4.85
C GLU A 13 9.81 -7.50 4.53
N LEU A 14 9.19 -8.37 5.33
CA LEU A 14 9.12 -9.81 5.09
C LEU A 14 8.36 -10.13 3.80
N ASN A 15 7.21 -9.49 3.59
CA ASN A 15 6.40 -9.69 2.39
C ASN A 15 7.16 -9.24 1.12
N ILE A 16 7.84 -8.09 1.16
CA ILE A 16 8.67 -7.61 0.04
C ILE A 16 9.75 -8.62 -0.31
N ARG A 17 10.47 -9.15 0.70
CA ARG A 17 11.49 -10.18 0.48
C ARG A 17 10.86 -11.45 -0.13
N HIS A 18 9.72 -11.88 0.39
CA HIS A 18 9.03 -13.07 -0.08
C HIS A 18 8.58 -12.94 -1.54
N TYR A 19 7.94 -11.82 -1.91
CA TYR A 19 7.51 -11.59 -3.29
C TYR A 19 8.67 -11.49 -4.27
N ARG A 20 9.81 -10.90 -3.87
CA ARG A 20 11.03 -10.91 -4.69
C ARG A 20 11.52 -12.34 -4.96
N GLN A 21 11.53 -13.20 -3.94
CA GLN A 21 11.91 -14.61 -4.09
C GLN A 21 10.94 -15.36 -5.01
N LEU A 22 9.63 -15.08 -4.92
CA LEU A 22 8.65 -15.70 -5.81
C LEU A 22 8.88 -15.32 -7.28
N LEU A 23 9.31 -14.09 -7.57
CA LEU A 23 9.58 -13.64 -8.95
C LEU A 23 10.84 -14.27 -9.58
N GLU A 24 11.72 -14.84 -8.77
CA GLU A 24 12.87 -15.63 -9.23
C GLU A 24 12.45 -17.03 -9.70
N ALA A 25 11.29 -17.54 -9.23
CA ALA A 25 10.75 -18.81 -9.67
C ALA A 25 10.13 -18.70 -11.08
N PRO A 26 10.05 -19.83 -11.84
CA PRO A 26 9.30 -19.88 -13.08
C PRO A 26 7.80 -19.82 -12.79
N LEU A 27 7.24 -18.61 -12.86
CA LEU A 27 5.81 -18.32 -12.77
C LEU A 27 5.23 -18.11 -14.17
N ASP A 28 3.97 -18.47 -14.37
CA ASP A 28 3.22 -18.02 -15.54
C ASP A 28 3.00 -16.50 -15.51
N ASP A 29 2.72 -15.91 -16.67
CA ASP A 29 2.61 -14.46 -16.83
C ASP A 29 1.53 -13.81 -15.95
N GLN A 30 0.42 -14.51 -15.75
CA GLN A 30 -0.67 -14.03 -14.90
C GLN A 30 -0.23 -14.01 -13.43
N THR A 31 0.35 -15.10 -12.94
CA THR A 31 0.86 -15.18 -11.57
C THR A 31 1.99 -14.19 -11.34
N ARG A 32 2.92 -14.03 -12.29
CA ARG A 32 3.99 -13.02 -12.24
C ARG A 32 3.41 -11.62 -12.08
N THR A 33 2.43 -11.24 -12.91
CA THR A 33 1.78 -9.93 -12.85
C THR A 33 1.11 -9.67 -11.50
N ILE A 34 0.47 -10.70 -10.93
CA ILE A 34 -0.15 -10.60 -9.59
C ILE A 34 0.91 -10.38 -8.53
N VAL A 35 2.00 -11.16 -8.55
CA VAL A 35 3.10 -11.04 -7.57
C VAL A 35 3.79 -9.68 -7.68
N GLU A 36 3.99 -9.15 -8.89
CA GLU A 36 4.52 -7.79 -9.10
C GLU A 36 3.61 -6.72 -8.51
N ARG A 37 2.29 -6.85 -8.67
CA ARG A 37 1.30 -5.94 -8.08
C ARG A 37 1.34 -5.99 -6.55
N LEU A 38 1.41 -7.19 -5.96
CA LEU A 38 1.52 -7.36 -4.51
C LEU A 38 2.83 -6.78 -3.98
N LEU A 39 3.94 -7.01 -4.68
CA LEU A 39 5.23 -6.41 -4.34
C LEU A 39 5.17 -4.88 -4.34
N ALA A 40 4.58 -4.28 -5.38
CA ALA A 40 4.41 -2.83 -5.46
C ALA A 40 3.55 -2.27 -4.31
N GLN A 41 2.48 -2.99 -3.94
CA GLN A 41 1.62 -2.62 -2.81
C GLN A 41 2.38 -2.63 -1.48
N GLU A 42 3.16 -3.68 -1.20
CA GLU A 42 3.94 -3.76 0.05
C GLU A 42 5.05 -2.70 0.11
N ILE A 43 5.69 -2.38 -1.01
CA ILE A 43 6.66 -1.27 -1.09
C ILE A 43 5.99 0.05 -0.74
N ALA A 44 4.79 0.31 -1.26
CA ALA A 44 4.02 1.51 -0.91
C ALA A 44 3.61 1.52 0.57
N THR A 45 3.19 0.38 1.12
CA THR A 45 2.90 0.22 2.55
C THR A 45 4.12 0.55 3.40
N LEU A 46 5.30 0.00 3.07
CA LEU A 46 6.54 0.26 3.80
C LEU A 46 6.94 1.74 3.72
N ALA A 47 6.78 2.37 2.56
CA ALA A 47 7.03 3.80 2.37
C ALA A 47 6.13 4.65 3.27
N ASN A 48 4.83 4.34 3.33
CA ASN A 48 3.86 5.03 4.17
C ASN A 48 4.15 4.85 5.66
N LEU A 49 4.60 3.67 6.08
CA LEU A 49 5.00 3.39 7.47
C LEU A 49 6.30 4.10 7.87
N THR A 50 7.16 4.41 6.89
CA THR A 50 8.46 5.06 7.12
C THR A 50 8.35 6.58 7.12
N GLN A 51 7.32 7.17 6.51
CA GLN A 51 7.08 8.62 6.55
C GLN A 51 6.53 9.05 7.92
N PRO A 52 7.28 9.83 8.71
CA PRO A 52 6.72 10.45 9.89
C PRO A 52 5.86 11.64 9.45
N GLY A 53 4.54 11.45 9.33
CA GLY A 53 3.58 12.55 9.43
C GLY A 53 2.64 12.86 8.26
N ASP A 54 2.58 12.09 7.17
CA ASP A 54 1.60 12.39 6.10
C ASP A 54 0.24 11.75 6.37
N ARG A 55 -0.50 12.37 7.29
CA ARG A 55 -1.96 12.27 7.37
C ARG A 55 -2.56 12.94 6.12
N VAL A 56 -2.45 12.33 4.96
CA VAL A 56 -3.38 12.62 3.87
C VAL A 56 -4.63 11.80 4.12
N SER A 57 -5.47 12.30 5.04
CA SER A 57 -6.90 12.03 4.96
C SER A 57 -7.35 12.44 3.55
N PRO A 58 -7.93 11.56 2.73
CA PRO A 58 -8.64 12.02 1.56
C PRO A 58 -9.85 12.79 2.09
N LYS A 59 -9.75 14.12 2.15
CA LYS A 59 -10.94 14.97 2.27
C LYS A 59 -11.79 14.62 1.04
N PRO A 60 -13.04 14.14 1.21
CA PRO A 60 -13.91 13.92 0.06
C PRO A 60 -14.06 15.27 -0.66
N PRO A 61 -14.12 15.29 -2.01
CA PRO A 61 -14.38 16.53 -2.72
C PRO A 61 -15.71 17.09 -2.19
N THR A 62 -15.62 18.26 -1.54
CA THR A 62 -16.81 19.02 -1.18
C THR A 62 -17.37 19.55 -2.49
N ASP A 63 -18.36 18.85 -3.03
CA ASP A 63 -19.25 19.32 -4.07
C ASP A 63 -20.17 20.37 -3.40
N GLU A 64 -19.62 21.55 -3.15
CA GLU A 64 -20.41 22.71 -2.75
C GLU A 64 -20.94 23.33 -4.06
N PRO A 65 -22.24 23.27 -4.35
CA PRO A 65 -22.78 23.96 -5.50
C PRO A 65 -22.61 25.47 -5.30
N PRO A 66 -22.26 26.24 -6.33
CA PRO A 66 -22.15 27.69 -6.20
C PRO A 66 -23.52 28.27 -5.85
N ASP A 67 -23.60 28.91 -4.70
CA ASP A 67 -24.74 29.73 -4.27
C ASP A 67 -24.99 30.78 -5.36
N GLY A 68 -26.06 30.55 -6.14
CA GLY A 68 -26.50 31.44 -7.19
C GLY A 68 -27.03 32.71 -6.56
N ASN A 69 -26.19 33.74 -6.56
CA ASN A 69 -26.55 35.08 -6.13
C ASN A 69 -27.59 35.66 -7.10
N ASP A 70 -28.76 35.96 -6.54
CA ASP A 70 -29.93 36.62 -7.13
C ASP A 70 -29.62 38.10 -7.47
N PRO A 71 -30.19 38.62 -8.56
CA PRO A 71 -30.63 40.02 -8.57
C PRO A 71 -32.13 40.20 -8.83
#